data_AF-A0A212PEA7-F1
#
_entry.id   AF-A0A212PEA7-F1
#
_cell.length_a   1.000
_cell.length_b   1.000
_cell.length_c   1.000
_cell.angle_alpha   90.00
_cell.angle_beta   90.00
_cell.angle_gamma   90.00
#
_symmetry.space_group_name_H-M   'P 1'
#
loop_
_entity.id
_entity.type
_entity.pdbx_description
1 polymer ?
#
loop_
_entity_poly.entity_id
_entity_poly.type
_entity_poly.pdbx_seq_one_letter_code
_entity_poly.pdbx_strand_id
1 'polypeptide(L)'
;MVVNEQKTGALATGAMIAAILGFVFTFAGHPFFGLFSALLSIPLGVMGLMMSASPRVGGGLLSIAALVLGVIAIGVAVLGGIGAVIF
;
A
#
# COMPACT_ATOMS: atom_id res chain seq x y z
N MET A 1 -1.71 -1.04 27.51
CA MET A 1 -0.96 -0.41 26.41
C MET A 1 -0.81 -1.32 25.18
N VAL A 2 -0.77 -2.66 25.34
CA VAL A 2 -0.58 -3.65 24.25
C VAL A 2 -1.60 -3.58 23.09
N VAL A 3 -2.88 -3.28 23.37
CA VAL A 3 -3.95 -3.33 22.34
C VAL A 3 -3.76 -2.29 21.22
N ASN A 4 -3.17 -1.13 21.52
CA ASN A 4 -3.04 -0.06 20.55
C ASN A 4 -1.89 -0.33 19.57
N GLU A 5 -0.76 -0.87 20.06
CA GLU A 5 0.39 -1.25 19.22
C GLU A 5 0.04 -2.34 18.21
N GLN A 6 -0.79 -3.31 18.61
CA GLN A 6 -1.22 -4.41 17.76
C GLN A 6 -2.16 -3.94 16.63
N LYS A 7 -3.02 -2.94 16.89
CA LYS A 7 -3.88 -2.32 15.87
C LYS A 7 -3.06 -1.56 14.82
N THR A 8 -2.05 -0.81 15.26
CA THR A 8 -1.12 -0.09 14.37
C THR A 8 -0.37 -1.05 13.45
N GLY A 9 0.12 -2.17 13.98
CA GLY A 9 0.80 -3.21 13.20
C GLY A 9 -0.11 -3.87 12.16
N ALA A 10 -1.38 -4.13 12.50
CA ALA A 10 -2.35 -4.72 11.58
C ALA A 10 -2.66 -3.80 10.38
N LEU A 11 -2.86 -2.50 10.63
CA LEU A 11 -3.10 -1.52 9.56
C LEU A 11 -1.89 -1.36 8.64
N ALA A 12 -0.69 -1.28 9.21
CA ALA A 12 0.55 -1.21 8.43
C ALA A 12 0.74 -2.46 7.55
N THR A 13 0.45 -3.63 8.10
CA THR A 13 0.53 -4.91 7.37
C THR A 13 -0.52 -4.97 6.26
N GLY A 14 -1.75 -4.54 6.53
CA GLY A 14 -2.81 -4.44 5.52
C GLY A 14 -2.43 -3.48 4.38
N ALA A 15 -1.84 -2.34 4.70
CA ALA A 15 -1.33 -1.40 3.72
C ALA A 15 -0.24 -2.04 2.84
N MET A 16 0.71 -2.74 3.45
CA MET A 16 1.79 -3.42 2.73
C MET A 16 1.23 -4.48 1.75
N ILE A 17 0.28 -5.30 2.23
CA ILE A 17 -0.37 -6.32 1.40
C ILE A 17 -1.12 -5.67 0.23
N ALA A 18 -1.88 -4.61 0.49
CA ALA A 18 -2.62 -3.89 -0.55
C ALA A 18 -1.69 -3.29 -1.63
N ALA A 19 -0.51 -2.78 -1.23
CA ALA A 19 0.50 -2.27 -2.16
C ALA A 19 1.11 -3.39 -3.01
N ILE A 20 1.44 -4.54 -2.40
CA ILE A 20 1.98 -5.70 -3.11
C ILE A 20 0.97 -6.27 -4.10
N LEU A 21 -0.29 -6.41 -3.68
CA LEU A 21 -1.37 -6.84 -4.57
C LEU A 21 -1.52 -5.89 -5.77
N GLY A 22 -1.22 -4.61 -5.59
CA GLY A 22 -1.29 -3.60 -6.65
C GLY A 22 -0.32 -3.90 -7.77
N PHE A 23 0.91 -4.26 -7.41
CA PHE A 23 1.90 -4.74 -8.35
C PHE A 23 1.50 -6.06 -9.01
N VAL A 24 1.06 -7.04 -8.22
CA VAL A 24 0.70 -8.36 -8.73
C VAL A 24 -0.42 -8.26 -9.76
N PHE A 25 -1.50 -7.53 -9.48
CA PHE A 25 -2.60 -7.36 -10.43
C PHE A 25 -2.18 -6.59 -11.68
N THR A 26 -1.30 -5.60 -11.54
CA THR A 26 -0.78 -4.86 -12.70
C THR A 26 -0.01 -5.79 -13.64
N PHE A 27 0.91 -6.60 -13.10
CA PHE A 27 1.69 -7.54 -13.91
C PHE A 27 0.91 -8.78 -14.35
N ALA A 28 -0.21 -9.11 -13.70
CA ALA A 28 -1.13 -10.16 -14.11
C ALA A 28 -2.06 -9.74 -15.27
N GLY A 29 -1.89 -8.54 -15.84
CA GLY A 29 -2.71 -8.05 -16.96
C GLY A 29 -4.01 -7.37 -16.54
N HIS A 30 -4.17 -7.06 -15.25
CA HIS A 30 -5.32 -6.32 -14.74
C HIS A 30 -4.90 -4.99 -14.09
N PRO A 31 -4.36 -4.04 -14.88
CA PRO A 31 -3.81 -2.78 -14.37
C PRO A 31 -4.82 -1.95 -13.58
N PHE A 32 -6.12 -1.99 -13.92
CA PHE A 32 -7.15 -1.28 -13.19
C PHE A 32 -7.39 -1.84 -11.77
N PHE A 33 -7.36 -3.17 -11.59
CA PHE A 33 -7.43 -3.76 -10.25
C PHE A 33 -6.15 -3.51 -9.46
N GLY A 34 -5.00 -3.48 -10.14
CA GLY A 34 -3.72 -3.07 -9.54
C GLY A 34 -3.75 -1.64 -9.02
N LEU A 35 -4.30 -0.71 -9.81
CA LEU A 35 -4.48 0.68 -9.42
C LEU A 35 -5.40 0.82 -8.20
N PHE A 36 -6.52 0.09 -8.19
CA PHE A 36 -7.48 0.13 -7.08
C PHE A 36 -6.86 -0.36 -5.77
N SER A 37 -6.13 -1.48 -5.78
CA SER A 37 -5.51 -1.98 -4.55
C SER A 37 -4.33 -1.10 -4.09
N ALA A 38 -3.58 -0.53 -5.02
CA ALA A 38 -2.52 0.42 -4.70
C ALA A 38 -3.09 1.73 -4.09
N LEU A 39 -4.25 2.19 -4.56
CA LEU A 39 -4.95 3.32 -3.94
C LEU A 39 -5.44 3.01 -2.52
N LEU A 40 -5.88 1.78 -2.25
CA LEU A 40 -6.27 1.35 -0.90
C LEU A 40 -5.10 1.25 0.08
N SER A 41 -3.88 1.02 -0.40
CA SER A 41 -2.71 0.96 0.48
C SER A 41 -2.39 2.33 1.10
N ILE A 42 -2.69 3.42 0.41
CA ILE A 42 -2.42 4.79 0.89
C ILE A 42 -3.19 5.13 2.17
N PRO A 43 -4.53 5.08 2.23
CA PRO A 43 -5.26 5.41 3.44
C PRO A 43 -4.93 4.45 4.59
N LEU A 44 -4.71 3.15 4.31
CA LEU A 44 -4.29 2.18 5.32
C LEU A 44 -2.89 2.51 5.88
N GLY A 45 -1.95 2.89 5.01
CA GLY A 45 -0.60 3.28 5.39
C GLY A 45 -0.60 4.59 6.19
N VAL A 46 -1.38 5.59 5.75
CA VAL A 46 -1.53 6.85 6.51
C VAL A 46 -2.14 6.59 7.88
N MET A 47 -3.20 5.79 7.99
CA MET A 47 -3.81 5.46 9.29
C MET A 47 -2.85 4.68 10.19
N GLY A 48 -2.15 3.67 9.65
CA GLY A 48 -1.12 2.93 10.38
C GLY A 48 0.02 3.83 10.88
N LEU A 49 0.36 4.88 10.13
CA LEU A 49 1.38 5.85 10.51
C LEU A 49 0.87 6.85 11.56
N MET A 50 -0.36 7.35 11.43
CA MET A 50 -0.98 8.24 12.41
C MET A 50 -1.24 7.54 13.76
N MET A 51 -1.52 6.24 13.74
CA MET A 51 -1.70 5.43 14.96
C MET A 51 -0.38 4.92 15.54
N SER A 52 0.75 5.18 14.87
CA SER A 52 2.07 4.82 15.38
C SER A 52 2.52 5.83 16.43
N ALA A 53 2.92 5.33 17.60
CA ALA A 53 3.44 6.17 18.68
C ALA A 53 4.75 6.89 18.29
N SER A 54 5.47 6.35 17.31
CA SER A 54 6.74 6.89 16.80
C SER A 54 7.04 6.28 15.43
N PRO A 55 7.44 7.09 14.42
CA PRO A 55 7.88 6.58 13.12
C PRO A 55 9.08 5.63 13.22
N ARG A 56 9.84 5.69 14.33
CA ARG A 56 11.06 4.91 14.53
C ARG A 56 10.83 3.53 15.16
N VAL A 57 9.60 3.19 15.57
CA VAL A 57 9.32 1.92 16.29
C VAL A 57 8.08 1.21 15.71
N GLY A 58 8.21 -0.10 15.50
CA GLY A 58 7.11 -1.01 15.14
C GLY A 58 6.42 -0.70 13.80
N GLY A 59 5.13 -0.38 13.86
CA GLY A 59 4.26 -0.20 12.68
C GLY A 59 4.48 1.10 11.88
N GLY A 60 5.20 2.08 12.43
CA GLY A 60 5.49 3.35 11.75
C GLY A 60 6.34 3.17 10.50
N LEU A 61 7.50 2.50 10.63
CA LEU A 61 8.38 2.18 9.50
C LEU A 61 7.67 1.35 8.43
N LEU A 62 6.87 0.37 8.86
CA LEU A 62 6.15 -0.53 7.96
C LEU A 62 5.06 0.21 7.18
N SER A 63 4.42 1.20 7.81
CA SER A 63 3.46 2.11 7.15
C SER A 63 4.14 3.03 6.14
N ILE A 64 5.34 3.57 6.45
CA ILE A 64 6.13 4.36 5.49
C ILE A 64 6.50 3.51 4.28
N ALA A 65 7.01 2.30 4.51
CA ALA A 65 7.37 1.38 3.44
C ALA A 65 6.16 1.04 2.55
N ALA A 66 5.00 0.77 3.17
CA ALA A 66 3.76 0.51 2.45
C ALA A 66 3.29 1.70 1.61
N LEU A 67 3.45 2.94 2.11
CA LEU A 67 3.13 4.16 1.37
C LEU A 67 4.03 4.34 0.16
N VAL A 68 5.35 4.20 0.34
CA VAL A 68 6.31 4.31 -0.76
C VAL A 68 6.04 3.26 -1.83
N LEU A 69 5.84 1.99 -1.41
CA LEU A 69 5.46 0.92 -2.33
C LEU A 69 4.13 1.19 -3.03
N GLY A 70 3.12 1.71 -2.32
CA GLY A 70 1.83 2.09 -2.90
C GLY A 70 1.95 3.14 -4.00
N VAL A 71 2.75 4.18 -3.78
CA VAL A 71 2.99 5.23 -4.78
C VAL A 71 3.67 4.66 -6.04
N ILE A 72 4.67 3.79 -5.87
CA ILE A 72 5.33 3.14 -7.01
C ILE A 72 4.34 2.21 -7.72
N ALA A 73 3.55 1.44 -6.98
CA ALA A 73 2.52 0.54 -7.53
C ALA A 73 1.48 1.31 -8.37
N ILE A 74 1.04 2.49 -7.92
CA ILE A 74 0.16 3.38 -8.69
C ILE A 74 0.83 3.78 -10.01
N GLY A 75 2.10 4.23 -9.97
CA GLY A 75 2.83 4.61 -11.18
C GLY A 75 2.93 3.47 -12.20
N VAL A 76 3.25 2.27 -11.73
CA VAL A 76 3.33 1.06 -12.59
C VAL A 76 1.94 0.65 -13.10
N ALA A 77 0.90 0.72 -12.27
CA ALA A 77 -0.48 0.45 -12.67
C ALA A 77 -0.98 1.41 -13.75
N VAL A 78 -0.64 2.70 -13.64
CA VAL A 78 -0.97 3.71 -14.65
C VAL A 78 -0.25 3.42 -15.97
N LEU A 79 1.05 3.14 -15.94
CA LEU A 79 1.81 2.79 -17.15
C LEU A 79 1.28 1.51 -17.80
N GLY A 80 0.98 0.47 -17.00
CA GLY A 80 0.36 -0.76 -17.49
C GLY A 80 -1.04 -0.54 -18.06
N GLY A 81 -1.83 0.34 -17.45
CA GLY A 81 -3.16 0.71 -17.95
C GLY A 81 -3.10 1.46 -19.27
N ILE A 82 -2.17 2.40 -19.41
CA ILE A 82 -1.91 3.10 -20.69
C ILE A 82 -1.51 2.07 -21.75
N GLY A 83 -0.59 1.15 -21.43
CA GLY A 83 -0.18 0.08 -22.34
C GLY A 83 -1.36 -0.77 -22.81
N ALA A 84 -2.23 -1.21 -21.88
CA ALA A 84 -3.40 -2.02 -22.18
C ALA A 84 -4.52 -1.30 -22.95
N VAL A 85 -4.55 0.04 -22.94
CA VAL A 85 -5.53 0.84 -23.68
C VAL A 85 -5.03 1.19 -25.09
N ILE A 86 -3.72 1.39 -25.25
CA ILE A 86 -3.12 1.82 -26.52
C ILE A 86 -2.77 0.64 -27.44
N PHE A 87 -2.32 -0.49 -26.88
CA PHE A 87 -1.86 -1.68 -27.61
C PHE A 87 -2.82 -2.85 -27.41
#